data_AF-A0A5N7AI37-F1
#
_entry.id   AF-A0A5N7AI37-F1
#
_cell.length_a   1.000
_cell.length_b   1.000
_cell.length_c   1.000
_cell.angle_alpha   90.00
_cell.angle_beta   90.00
_cell.angle_gamma   90.00
#
_symmetry.space_group_name_H-M   'P 1'
#
loop_
_entity.id
_entity.type
_entity.pdbx_description
1 polymer ?
#
loop_
_entity_poly.entity_id
_entity_poly.type
_entity_poly.pdbx_seq_one_letter_code
_entity_poly.pdbx_strand_id
1 'polypeptide(L)'
;MEGDTDDSVTDDTSTLDKPQKEGHERPLECQARACNRCRQRKIRCDRSTPCSQCIRAKTRCMYSGRYKPREKRQRVLISAQ
;
A
#
# COMPACT_ATOMS: atom_id res chain seq x y z
N MET A 1 -13.62 5.82 -58.45
CA MET A 1 -14.09 4.68 -57.64
C MET A 1 -14.11 5.19 -56.22
N GLU A 2 -15.26 5.69 -55.82
CA GLU A 2 -15.53 6.17 -54.47
C GLU A 2 -16.15 5.00 -53.71
N GLY A 3 -15.78 4.81 -52.45
CA GLY A 3 -16.21 3.67 -51.65
C GLY A 3 -16.27 4.04 -50.17
N ASP A 4 -17.50 4.28 -49.74
CA ASP A 4 -18.06 4.60 -48.43
C ASP A 4 -17.33 4.09 -47.17
N THR A 5 -17.20 5.01 -46.21
CA THR A 5 -17.13 4.73 -44.78
C THR A 5 -18.43 4.06 -44.30
N ASP A 6 -18.35 2.80 -43.87
CA ASP A 6 -19.38 2.12 -43.07
C ASP A 6 -19.12 2.42 -41.58
N ASP A 7 -19.98 3.26 -41.03
CA ASP A 7 -20.14 3.49 -39.59
C ASP A 7 -21.11 2.43 -39.06
N SER A 8 -20.59 1.48 -38.29
CA SER A 8 -21.43 0.52 -37.56
C SER A 8 -21.05 0.54 -36.09
N VAL A 9 -21.81 1.33 -35.33
CA VAL A 9 -21.88 1.28 -33.88
C VAL A 9 -22.59 -0.02 -33.46
N THR A 10 -21.93 -0.84 -32.63
CA THR A 10 -22.64 -1.65 -31.64
C THR A 10 -22.05 -1.40 -30.25
N ASP A 11 -22.86 -0.72 -29.45
CA ASP A 11 -22.88 -0.80 -27.99
C ASP A 11 -23.17 -2.26 -27.59
N ASP A 12 -22.59 -2.73 -26.48
CA ASP A 12 -22.15 -4.13 -26.29
C ASP A 12 -21.29 -4.22 -25.02
N THR A 13 -21.80 -3.65 -23.93
CA THR A 13 -21.16 -3.56 -22.61
C THR A 13 -20.90 -4.94 -22.00
N SER A 14 -19.83 -5.60 -22.43
CA SER A 14 -19.36 -6.84 -21.82
C SER A 14 -18.60 -6.56 -20.52
N THR A 15 -19.38 -6.51 -19.44
CA THR A 15 -18.93 -6.54 -18.04
C THR A 15 -18.41 -7.94 -17.69
N LEU A 16 -17.11 -8.20 -17.82
CA LEU A 16 -16.39 -9.19 -16.98
C LEU A 16 -14.86 -9.11 -17.14
N ASP A 17 -14.18 -8.38 -16.25
CA ASP A 17 -13.19 -9.01 -15.38
C ASP A 17 -13.00 -8.12 -14.14
N LYS A 18 -12.90 -8.75 -12.98
CA LYS A 18 -12.90 -8.11 -11.67
C LYS A 18 -11.47 -8.00 -11.18
N PRO A 19 -10.78 -6.83 -11.27
CA PRO A 19 -9.50 -6.68 -10.62
C PRO A 19 -9.75 -6.57 -9.12
N GLN A 20 -9.06 -7.43 -8.40
CA GLN A 20 -9.18 -7.59 -6.99
C GLN A 20 -8.70 -6.33 -6.27
N LYS A 21 -9.66 -5.60 -5.69
CA LYS A 21 -9.51 -4.88 -4.41
C LYS A 21 -8.22 -4.04 -4.31
N GLU A 22 -8.11 -3.03 -5.15
CA GLU A 22 -7.18 -1.93 -4.96
C GLU A 22 -7.62 -1.14 -3.72
N GLY A 23 -7.19 -1.63 -2.57
CA GLY A 23 -7.27 -0.89 -1.32
C GLY A 23 -6.55 0.43 -1.56
N HIS A 24 -7.33 1.51 -1.53
CA HIS A 24 -6.88 2.88 -1.59
C HIS A 24 -5.90 3.12 -0.44
N GLU A 25 -4.63 2.80 -0.67
CA GLU A 25 -3.53 3.15 0.20
C GLU A 25 -3.40 4.65 0.10
N ARG A 26 -4.15 5.33 0.98
CA ARG A 26 -3.89 6.73 1.31
C ARG A 26 -2.38 6.85 1.45
N PRO A 27 -1.72 7.78 0.76
CA PRO A 27 -0.33 8.13 1.00
C PRO A 27 -0.24 8.71 2.42
N LEU A 28 -0.34 7.83 3.42
CA LEU A 28 -0.19 8.14 4.83
C LEU A 28 1.27 8.46 4.97
N GLU A 29 1.56 9.76 4.85
CA GLU A 29 2.66 10.46 5.48
C GLU A 29 3.74 9.48 5.90
N CYS A 30 4.57 9.17 4.90
CA CYS A 30 5.85 8.50 5.02
C CYS A 30 6.79 9.33 5.93
N GLN A 31 6.42 9.51 7.19
CA GLN A 31 7.36 9.90 8.24
C GLN A 31 8.35 8.74 8.33
N ALA A 32 9.45 8.93 7.61
CA ALA A 32 10.34 7.92 7.06
C ALA A 32 10.90 6.96 8.13
N ARG A 33 10.14 5.91 8.43
CA ARG A 33 10.62 4.81 9.27
C ARG A 33 11.58 3.94 8.46
N ALA A 34 12.56 3.36 9.16
CA ALA A 34 13.41 2.33 8.58
C ALA A 34 12.57 1.18 8.00
N CYS A 35 13.00 0.62 6.88
CA CYS A 35 12.34 -0.55 6.30
C CYS A 35 12.28 -1.71 7.31
N ASN A 36 11.39 -2.67 7.09
CA ASN A 36 11.17 -3.79 8.02
C ASN A 36 12.45 -4.53 8.37
N ARG A 37 13.32 -4.76 7.37
CA ARG A 37 14.57 -5.47 7.56
C ARG A 37 15.56 -4.67 8.40
N CYS A 38 15.71 -3.38 8.12
CA CYS A 38 16.58 -2.52 8.93
C CYS A 38 16.05 -2.35 10.35
N ARG A 39 14.72 -2.30 10.51
CA ARG A 39 14.06 -2.26 11.81
C ARG A 39 14.26 -3.54 12.61
N GLN A 40 14.09 -4.71 11.99
CA GLN A 40 14.33 -6.01 12.62
C GLN A 40 15.79 -6.16 13.04
N ARG A 41 16.72 -5.69 12.19
CA ARG A 41 18.15 -5.70 12.48
C ARG A 41 18.61 -4.55 13.38
N LYS A 42 17.73 -3.60 13.72
CA LYS A 42 18.02 -2.38 14.51
C LYS A 42 19.21 -1.58 13.95
N ILE A 43 19.32 -1.51 12.63
CA ILE A 43 20.38 -0.77 11.92
C ILE A 43 19.82 0.46 11.21
N ARG A 44 20.71 1.40 10.89
CA ARG A 44 20.36 2.61 10.14
C ARG A 44 19.80 2.20 8.77
N CYS A 45 18.71 2.85 8.37
CA CYS A 45 18.11 2.70 7.06
C CYS A 45 18.26 4.01 6.31
N ASP A 46 18.69 3.96 5.05
CA ASP A 46 18.83 5.14 4.19
C ASP A 46 17.48 5.64 3.66
N ARG A 47 16.39 4.90 3.96
CA ARG A 47 15.00 5.18 3.56
C ARG A 47 14.78 5.34 2.05
N SER A 48 15.78 5.04 1.22
CA SER A 48 15.61 4.79 -0.20
C SER A 48 14.81 3.49 -0.41
N THR A 49 14.13 3.40 -1.55
CA THR A 49 13.38 2.21 -1.96
C THR A 49 13.96 1.71 -3.28
N PRO A 50 14.77 0.63 -3.28
CA PRO A 50 15.23 -0.18 -2.14
C PRO A 50 16.35 0.48 -1.32
N CYS A 51 16.43 0.17 -0.02
CA CYS A 51 17.45 0.73 0.88
C CYS A 51 18.85 0.19 0.56
N SER A 52 19.95 0.95 0.77
CA SER A 52 21.31 0.49 0.45
C SER A 52 21.66 -0.84 1.13
N GLN A 53 21.23 -0.99 2.38
CA GLN A 53 21.42 -2.23 3.14
C GLN A 53 20.62 -3.41 2.59
N CYS A 54 19.47 -3.13 1.96
CA CYS A 54 18.62 -4.10 1.29
C CYS A 54 19.24 -4.53 -0.04
N ILE A 55 19.80 -3.57 -0.78
CA ILE A 55 20.55 -3.78 -2.03
C ILE A 55 21.78 -4.67 -1.76
N ARG A 56 22.64 -4.27 -0.80
CA ARG A 56 23.84 -5.04 -0.43
C ARG A 56 23.55 -6.47 -0.02
N ALA A 57 22.39 -6.69 0.58
CA ALA A 57 21.96 -8.01 1.01
C ALA A 57 21.16 -8.77 -0.02
N LYS A 58 20.82 -8.15 -1.17
CA LYS A 58 19.96 -8.73 -2.21
C LYS A 58 18.64 -9.27 -1.67
N THR A 59 18.07 -8.56 -0.69
CA THR A 59 16.82 -8.95 -0.02
C THR A 59 15.69 -7.97 -0.36
N ARG A 60 14.45 -8.46 -0.34
CA ARG A 60 13.26 -7.62 -0.54
C ARG A 60 13.18 -6.49 0.49
N CYS A 61 13.19 -5.24 0.01
CA CYS A 61 12.95 -4.06 0.84
C CYS A 61 11.44 -3.86 0.98
N MET A 62 10.91 -4.03 2.19
CA MET A 62 9.48 -3.84 2.47
C MET A 62 9.28 -2.84 3.60
N TYR A 63 8.27 -1.99 3.43
CA TYR A 63 7.77 -1.06 4.44
C TYR A 63 6.32 -1.47 4.76
N SER A 64 6.13 -2.47 5.62
CA SER A 64 4.77 -2.86 6.04
C SER A 64 4.29 -1.85 7.08
N GLY A 65 3.55 -0.85 6.62
CA GLY A 65 2.79 0.05 7.48
C GLY A 65 1.59 -0.68 8.06
N ARG A 66 1.80 -1.45 9.13
CA ARG A 66 0.70 -2.06 9.90
C ARG A 66 1.05 -2.07 11.37
N TYR A 67 1.00 -0.89 11.99
CA TYR A 67 0.56 -0.87 13.38
C TYR A 67 -0.95 -0.79 13.31
N LYS A 68 -1.65 -1.86 13.74
CA LYS A 68 -3.03 -1.67 14.18
C LYS A 68 -2.95 -0.56 15.23
N PRO A 69 -3.76 0.52 15.13
CA PRO A 69 -3.86 1.47 16.22
C PRO A 69 -4.05 0.66 17.49
N ARG A 70 -3.16 0.82 18.48
CA ARG A 70 -3.41 0.22 19.79
C ARG A 70 -4.77 0.74 20.20
N GLU A 71 -5.74 -0.17 20.31
CA GLU A 71 -7.07 0.19 20.75
C GLU A 71 -6.92 0.94 22.07
N LYS A 72 -7.43 2.18 22.11
CA LYS A 72 -7.31 3.03 23.29
C LYS A 72 -8.08 2.30 24.39
N ARG A 73 -7.36 1.63 25.31
CA ARG A 73 -7.97 1.04 26.49
C ARG A 73 -8.67 2.17 27.24
N GLN A 74 -10.00 2.17 27.20
CA GLN A 74 -10.81 3.16 27.88
C GLN A 74 -10.55 3.01 29.39
N ARG A 75 -10.07 4.08 30.01
CA ARG A 75 -9.97 4.13 31.48
C ARG A 75 -11.39 4.24 32.00
N VAL A 76 -11.90 3.17 32.61
CA VAL A 76 -13.16 3.22 33.36
C VAL A 76 -12.90 3.97 34.67
N LEU A 77 -13.75 4.96 34.97
CA LEU A 77 -13.78 5.61 36.28
C LEU A 77 -14.60 4.70 37.20
N ILE A 78 -13.94 4.11 38.19
CA ILE A 78 -14.61 3.31 39.22
C ILE A 78 -15.06 4.30 40.30
N SER A 79 -16.33 4.71 40.26
CA SER A 79 -16.93 5.44 41.38
C SER A 79 -17.32 4.42 42.45
N ALA A 80 -16.70 4.50 43.64
CA ALA A 80 -17.12 3.72 44.80
C ALA A 80 -18.45 4.27 45.34
N GLN A 81 -19.38 3.36 45.68
CA GLN A 81 -20.65 3.65 46.38
C GLN A 81 -20.41 4.11 47.81
#